data_AF-A0ABD2NL83-F1
#
_entry.id   AF-A0ABD2NL83-F1
#
_cell.length_a   1.000
_cell.length_b   1.000
_cell.length_c   1.000
_cell.angle_alpha   90.00
_cell.angle_beta   90.00
_cell.angle_gamma   90.00
#
_symmetry.space_group_name_H-M   'P 1'
#
loop_
_entity.id
_entity.type
_entity.pdbx_description
1 polymer ?
#
loop_
_entity_poly.entity_id
_entity_poly.type
_entity_poly.pdbx_seq_one_letter_code
_entity_poly.pdbx_strand_id
1 'polypeptide(L)'
;MRVYSSFFFLHSLSSGLHVGRSNIKQVAEKRFHEVCSFIKSLFLCAKEIAHSELVYTFFHPLLRDQQYQEDFYKKARDRGLGYKKESGRLKGQLKLSLQFSKGVFSVMIYHVRGLALLSNGQEPSTYVKVYLQPDITKSTKRKTKVIKRNCHPSFMEMLEYRMALDTVQQRFLKATVWNYDPLQENEFLGGVELELALLDLTTETIEWYPLGNMSR
;
A
#
# COMPACT_ATOMS: atom_id res chain seq x y z
N MET A 1 32.36 37.69 -42.38
CA MET A 1 32.30 36.50 -43.25
C MET A 1 31.66 35.37 -42.44
N ARG A 2 30.43 35.00 -42.81
CA ARG A 2 29.60 33.86 -42.36
C ARG A 2 29.51 33.54 -40.84
N VAL A 3 28.47 34.10 -40.23
CA VAL A 3 27.82 33.57 -39.02
C VAL A 3 27.14 32.26 -39.41
N TYR A 4 27.69 31.11 -39.00
CA TYR A 4 26.96 29.85 -39.03
C TYR A 4 25.97 29.85 -37.87
N SER A 5 24.78 30.42 -38.11
CA SER A 5 23.62 30.14 -37.29
C SER A 5 23.15 28.72 -37.63
N SER A 6 23.80 27.72 -37.04
CA SER A 6 23.22 26.39 -36.95
C SER A 6 22.20 26.44 -35.84
N PHE A 7 20.93 26.67 -36.20
CA PHE A 7 19.79 26.50 -35.30
C PHE A 7 19.75 25.05 -34.82
N PHE A 8 20.44 24.76 -33.72
CA PHE A 8 20.28 23.49 -33.01
C PHE A 8 18.97 23.58 -32.21
N PHE A 9 17.94 22.88 -32.69
CA PHE A 9 16.68 22.78 -31.97
C PHE A 9 16.89 21.84 -30.79
N LEU A 10 17.10 22.40 -29.59
CA LEU A 10 17.09 21.61 -28.36
C LEU A 10 15.68 21.05 -28.17
N HIS A 11 15.59 19.72 -28.02
CA HIS A 11 14.32 19.09 -27.70
C HIS A 11 13.92 19.46 -26.28
N SER A 12 12.96 20.38 -26.10
CA SER A 12 12.50 20.73 -24.76
C SER A 12 11.75 19.56 -24.12
N LEU A 13 12.07 19.28 -22.85
CA LEU A 13 11.26 18.38 -22.05
C LEU A 13 9.94 19.07 -21.72
N SER A 14 8.83 18.34 -21.76
CA SER A 14 7.53 18.90 -21.40
C SER A 14 7.53 19.35 -19.94
N SER A 15 7.39 20.67 -19.70
CA SER A 15 7.37 21.30 -18.37
C SER A 15 5.99 21.30 -17.71
N GLY A 16 5.22 20.23 -17.91
CA GLY A 16 3.89 20.07 -17.32
C GLY A 16 3.95 19.47 -15.91
N LEU A 17 3.53 20.22 -14.89
CA LEU A 17 3.15 19.66 -13.59
C LEU A 17 1.89 18.81 -13.77
N HIS A 18 2.06 17.54 -14.14
CA HIS A 18 0.95 16.60 -14.17
C HIS A 18 0.67 16.09 -12.75
N VAL A 19 -0.25 16.76 -12.06
CA VAL A 19 -0.89 16.27 -10.84
C VAL A 19 -2.07 15.39 -11.26
N GLY A 20 -1.90 14.07 -11.25
CA GLY A 20 -3.00 13.16 -11.60
C GLY A 20 -2.55 11.77 -12.01
N ARG A 21 -3.39 10.77 -11.72
CA ARG A 21 -3.09 9.33 -11.74
C ARG A 21 -3.49 8.70 -13.07
N SER A 22 -2.57 7.90 -13.63
CA SER A 22 -2.74 6.61 -14.35
C SER A 22 -1.74 6.50 -15.52
N ASN A 23 -1.17 5.30 -15.68
CA ASN A 23 -0.16 4.91 -16.72
C ASN A 23 1.33 5.19 -16.44
N ILE A 24 1.85 4.84 -15.26
CA ILE A 24 3.29 4.96 -14.93
C ILE A 24 4.21 4.34 -16.00
N LYS A 25 3.85 3.17 -16.55
CA LYS A 25 4.65 2.49 -17.59
C LYS A 25 4.66 3.26 -18.92
N GLN A 26 3.50 3.65 -19.44
CA GLN A 26 3.41 4.39 -20.70
C GLN A 26 3.98 5.81 -20.57
N VAL A 27 3.79 6.46 -19.42
CA VAL A 27 4.40 7.76 -19.12
C VAL A 27 5.92 7.63 -19.02
N ALA A 28 6.44 6.59 -18.37
CA ALA A 28 7.87 6.31 -18.32
C ALA A 28 8.44 5.99 -19.70
N GLU A 29 7.77 5.18 -20.51
CA GLU A 29 8.17 4.88 -21.89
C GLU A 29 8.16 6.14 -22.77
N LYS A 30 7.12 6.97 -22.68
CA LYS A 30 7.08 8.25 -23.40
C LYS A 30 8.20 9.19 -22.95
N ARG A 31 8.38 9.37 -21.64
CA ARG A 31 9.45 10.19 -21.05
C ARG A 31 10.84 9.65 -21.40
N PHE A 32 11.00 8.33 -21.51
CA PHE A 32 12.25 7.72 -21.93
C PHE A 32 12.64 8.18 -23.33
N HIS A 33 11.70 8.14 -24.28
CA HIS A 33 11.96 8.63 -25.64
C HIS A 33 12.25 10.14 -25.68
N GLU A 34 11.51 10.94 -24.92
CA GLU A 34 11.74 12.39 -24.81
C GLU A 34 13.11 12.72 -24.21
N VAL A 35 13.48 12.05 -23.11
CA VAL A 35 14.78 12.20 -22.45
C VAL A 35 15.92 11.73 -23.36
N CYS A 36 15.78 10.59 -24.03
CA CYS A 36 16.78 10.12 -24.99
C CYS A 36 16.97 11.10 -26.15
N SER A 37 15.90 11.69 -26.67
CA SER A 37 15.99 12.70 -27.73
C SER A 37 16.67 13.97 -27.25
N PHE A 38 16.31 14.44 -26.05
CA PHE A 38 16.95 15.59 -25.42
C PHE A 38 18.45 15.37 -25.22
N ILE A 39 18.84 14.25 -24.61
CA ILE A 39 20.25 13.91 -24.36
C ILE A 39 21.04 13.85 -25.67
N LYS A 40 20.50 13.21 -26.72
CA LYS A 40 21.13 13.19 -28.05
C LYS A 40 21.30 14.61 -28.60
N SER A 41 20.29 15.46 -28.50
CA SER A 41 20.38 16.86 -28.96
C SER A 41 21.40 17.68 -28.16
N LEU A 42 21.52 17.43 -26.85
CA LEU A 42 22.45 18.11 -25.95
C LEU A 42 23.91 17.79 -26.29
N PHE A 43 24.21 16.52 -26.58
CA PHE A 43 25.56 16.10 -26.98
C PHE A 43 25.90 16.47 -28.45
N LEU A 44 24.93 16.92 -29.23
CA LEU A 44 25.15 17.48 -30.57
C LEU A 44 25.38 19.01 -30.54
N CYS A 45 25.20 19.67 -29.39
CA CYS A 45 25.55 21.08 -29.23
C CYS A 45 27.07 21.31 -29.28
N ALA A 46 27.47 22.59 -29.27
CA ALA A 46 28.88 22.98 -29.24
C ALA A 46 29.63 22.33 -28.06
N LYS A 47 30.92 22.07 -28.24
CA LYS A 47 31.75 21.31 -27.28
C LYS A 47 31.73 21.91 -25.88
N GLU A 48 31.66 23.23 -25.78
CA GLU A 48 31.59 23.99 -24.53
C GLU A 48 30.31 23.70 -23.74
N ILE A 49 29.22 23.34 -24.43
CA ILE A 49 27.92 23.03 -23.82
C ILE A 49 27.82 21.53 -23.51
N ALA A 50 28.11 20.69 -24.51
CA ALA A 50 28.01 19.23 -24.40
C ALA A 50 28.96 18.64 -23.34
N HIS A 51 30.10 19.30 -23.11
CA HIS A 51 31.10 18.89 -22.13
C HIS A 51 31.19 19.82 -20.91
N SER A 52 30.14 20.58 -20.61
CA SER A 52 30.15 21.44 -19.42
C SER A 52 30.08 20.61 -18.13
N GLU A 53 30.73 21.12 -17.07
CA GLU A 53 30.73 20.50 -15.73
C GLU A 53 29.31 20.28 -15.19
N LEU A 54 28.36 21.15 -15.57
CA LEU A 54 26.95 20.99 -15.21
C LEU A 54 26.36 19.71 -15.82
N VAL A 55 26.60 19.45 -17.11
CA VAL A 55 26.12 18.23 -17.79
C VAL A 55 26.73 17.00 -17.12
N TYR A 56 28.03 17.01 -16.85
CA TYR A 56 28.70 15.89 -16.22
C TYR A 56 28.24 15.65 -14.78
N THR A 57 27.90 16.69 -14.02
CA THR A 57 27.34 16.54 -12.66
C THR A 57 26.04 15.72 -12.66
N PHE A 58 25.23 15.76 -13.74
CA PHE A 58 24.04 14.92 -13.88
C PHE A 58 24.33 13.46 -14.24
N PHE A 59 25.48 13.17 -14.86
CA PHE A 59 25.86 11.83 -15.34
C PHE A 59 26.95 11.16 -14.49
N HIS A 60 27.54 11.87 -13.54
CA HIS A 60 28.43 11.28 -12.54
C HIS A 60 27.60 10.52 -11.50
N PRO A 61 27.92 9.24 -11.24
CA PRO A 61 27.28 8.50 -10.15
C PRO A 61 27.48 9.26 -8.85
N LEU A 62 26.40 9.72 -8.21
CA LEU A 62 26.49 10.29 -6.88
C LEU A 62 26.89 9.16 -5.92
N LEU A 63 27.66 9.44 -4.87
CA LEU A 63 27.98 8.45 -3.82
C LEU A 63 26.71 7.78 -3.23
N ARG A 64 25.57 8.50 -3.29
CA ARG A 64 24.24 7.99 -2.95
C ARG A 64 23.77 6.85 -3.85
N ASP A 65 24.11 6.88 -5.14
CA ASP A 65 23.70 5.88 -6.13
C ASP A 65 24.51 4.59 -5.96
N GLN A 66 25.77 4.69 -5.52
CA GLN A 66 26.61 3.54 -5.17
C GLN A 66 26.12 2.83 -3.90
N GLN A 67 25.70 3.59 -2.87
CA GLN A 67 25.07 3.02 -1.68
C GLN A 67 23.77 2.29 -2.03
N TYR A 68 22.96 2.85 -2.93
CA TYR A 68 21.71 2.23 -3.39
C TYR A 68 21.96 0.93 -4.17
N GLN A 69 23.01 0.90 -5.00
CA GLN A 69 23.41 -0.30 -5.74
C GLN A 69 23.92 -1.39 -4.78
N GLU A 70 24.77 -1.05 -3.80
CA GLU A 70 25.24 -1.99 -2.78
C GLU A 70 24.10 -2.55 -1.93
N ASP A 71 23.17 -1.71 -1.49
CA ASP A 71 21.98 -2.15 -0.75
C ASP A 71 21.07 -3.02 -1.63
N PHE A 72 20.96 -2.73 -2.92
CA PHE A 72 20.25 -3.55 -3.89
C PHE A 72 20.92 -4.91 -4.10
N TYR A 73 22.26 -4.97 -4.20
CA TYR A 73 23.02 -6.20 -4.36
C TYR A 73 23.08 -7.03 -3.07
N LYS A 74 23.20 -6.40 -1.88
CA LYS A 74 23.08 -7.09 -0.57
C LYS A 74 21.69 -7.70 -0.42
N LYS A 75 20.64 -6.95 -0.78
CA LYS A 75 19.26 -7.43 -0.80
C LYS A 75 19.00 -8.45 -1.91
N ALA A 76 19.77 -8.46 -3.00
CA ALA A 76 19.72 -9.50 -4.03
C ALA A 76 20.46 -10.79 -3.61
N ARG A 77 21.54 -10.67 -2.83
CA ARG A 77 22.30 -11.80 -2.30
C ARG A 77 21.53 -12.54 -1.21
N ASP A 78 20.83 -11.79 -0.36
CA ASP A 78 19.95 -12.34 0.68
C ASP A 78 18.68 -13.01 0.09
N ARG A 79 18.27 -12.61 -1.12
CA ARG A 79 17.21 -13.27 -1.91
C ARG A 79 17.60 -14.66 -2.44
N GLY A 80 18.88 -15.04 -2.38
CA GLY A 80 19.40 -16.32 -2.86
C GLY A 80 19.32 -17.48 -1.85
N LEU A 81 19.07 -17.20 -0.57
CA LEU A 81 18.76 -18.24 0.43
C LEU A 81 17.24 -18.42 0.44
N GLY A 82 16.78 -19.46 -0.26
CA GLY A 82 15.37 -19.74 -0.51
C GLY A 82 14.51 -19.82 0.75
N TYR A 83 13.95 -18.69 1.16
CA TYR A 83 12.64 -18.69 1.80
C TYR A 83 11.66 -19.18 0.75
N LYS A 84 11.22 -20.44 0.89
CA LYS A 84 10.12 -21.02 0.14
C LYS A 84 8.97 -20.00 0.14
N LYS A 85 8.73 -19.40 -1.02
CA LYS A 85 7.83 -18.26 -1.23
C LYS A 85 6.38 -18.69 -0.97
N GLU A 86 5.94 -18.64 0.30
CA GLU A 86 4.51 -18.70 0.65
C GLU A 86 3.80 -17.36 0.42
N SER A 87 4.24 -16.59 -0.58
CA SER A 87 3.54 -15.37 -1.00
C SER A 87 2.19 -15.79 -1.59
N GLY A 88 1.10 -15.42 -0.92
CA GLY A 88 -0.27 -15.68 -1.35
C GLY A 88 -1.07 -16.65 -0.47
N ARG A 89 -0.47 -17.25 0.58
CA ARG A 89 -1.26 -17.99 1.56
C ARG A 89 -1.79 -17.00 2.61
N LEU A 90 -3.11 -16.83 2.68
CA LEU A 90 -3.74 -16.11 3.78
C LEU A 90 -3.32 -16.74 5.10
N LYS A 91 -2.80 -15.91 5.99
CA LYS A 91 -2.27 -16.30 7.29
C LYS A 91 -2.59 -15.25 8.32
N GLY A 92 -2.57 -15.69 9.57
CA GLY A 92 -2.67 -14.84 10.73
C GLY A 92 -4.01 -14.95 11.42
N GLN A 93 -4.11 -14.26 12.54
CA GLN A 93 -5.30 -14.24 13.38
C GLN A 93 -5.56 -12.81 13.82
N LEU A 94 -6.83 -12.46 13.93
CA LEU A 94 -7.30 -11.16 14.41
C LEU A 94 -7.94 -11.35 15.79
N LYS A 95 -7.47 -10.59 16.79
CA LYS A 95 -8.06 -10.56 18.13
C LYS A 95 -9.14 -9.48 18.20
N LEU A 96 -10.35 -9.86 18.57
CA LEU A 96 -11.49 -8.96 18.71
C LEU A 96 -12.09 -9.07 20.11
N SER A 97 -12.64 -7.96 20.61
CA SER A 97 -13.68 -8.00 21.65
C SER A 97 -14.99 -7.48 21.09
N LEU A 98 -16.09 -8.16 21.44
CA LEU A 98 -17.45 -7.85 21.04
C LEU A 98 -18.31 -7.71 22.29
N GLN A 99 -19.03 -6.61 22.41
CA GLN A 99 -19.96 -6.40 23.50
C GLN A 99 -21.08 -5.43 23.09
N PHE A 100 -22.28 -5.67 23.57
CA PHE A 100 -23.40 -4.75 23.53
C PHE A 100 -23.69 -4.20 24.92
N SER A 101 -23.68 -2.87 25.08
CA SER A 101 -24.03 -2.22 26.33
C SER A 101 -24.70 -0.88 26.08
N LYS A 102 -25.78 -0.60 26.83
CA LYS A 102 -26.46 0.71 26.83
C LYS A 102 -26.82 1.25 25.42
N GLY A 103 -27.28 0.37 24.53
CA GLY A 103 -27.68 0.76 23.17
C GLY A 103 -26.53 0.90 22.17
N VAL A 104 -25.33 0.46 22.55
CA VAL A 104 -24.12 0.53 21.72
C VAL A 104 -23.53 -0.87 21.57
N PHE A 105 -23.36 -1.31 20.33
CA PHE A 105 -22.51 -2.45 19.99
C PHE A 105 -21.09 -1.96 19.75
N SER A 106 -20.15 -2.45 20.54
CA SER A 106 -18.74 -2.08 20.51
C SER A 106 -17.90 -3.25 20.00
N VAL A 107 -17.02 -2.95 19.04
CA VAL A 107 -16.06 -3.88 18.45
C VAL A 107 -14.67 -3.34 18.71
N MET A 108 -13.95 -3.93 19.66
CA MET A 108 -12.55 -3.58 19.93
C MET A 108 -11.63 -4.38 18.99
N ILE A 109 -10.85 -3.66 18.20
CA ILE A 109 -9.80 -4.23 17.36
C ILE A 109 -8.49 -4.21 18.17
N TYR A 110 -8.08 -5.36 18.71
CA TYR A 110 -6.85 -5.46 19.50
C TYR A 110 -5.61 -5.54 18.60
N HIS A 111 -5.30 -6.74 18.13
CA HIS A 111 -4.06 -7.04 17.41
C HIS A 111 -4.37 -7.98 16.26
N VAL A 112 -3.52 -7.92 15.24
CA VAL A 112 -3.37 -9.04 14.30
C VAL A 112 -2.00 -9.66 14.56
N ARG A 113 -1.88 -10.97 14.39
CA ARG A 113 -0.59 -11.68 14.47
C ARG A 113 -0.41 -12.62 13.29
N GLY A 114 0.84 -12.80 12.86
CA GLY A 114 1.22 -13.83 11.89
C GLY A 114 0.77 -13.54 10.46
N LEU A 115 0.71 -12.26 10.08
CA LEU A 115 0.50 -11.88 8.69
C LEU A 115 1.69 -12.29 7.83
N ALA A 116 1.41 -12.70 6.60
CA ALA A 116 2.45 -12.95 5.61
C ALA A 116 3.12 -11.64 5.16
N LEU A 117 4.38 -11.75 4.75
CA LEU A 117 5.03 -10.68 4.00
C LEU A 117 4.32 -10.49 2.65
N LEU A 118 4.34 -9.26 2.15
CA LEU A 118 3.87 -8.93 0.82
C LEU A 118 4.73 -9.63 -0.25
N SER A 119 4.23 -9.67 -1.49
CA SER A 119 4.93 -10.30 -2.62
C SER A 119 6.33 -9.72 -2.90
N ASN A 120 6.57 -8.48 -2.49
CA ASN A 120 7.86 -7.78 -2.59
C ASN A 120 8.79 -8.01 -1.37
N GLY A 121 8.39 -8.87 -0.43
CA GLY A 121 9.13 -9.19 0.79
C GLY A 121 9.03 -8.14 1.90
N GLN A 122 8.20 -7.11 1.75
CA GLN A 122 7.99 -6.09 2.78
C GLN A 122 6.88 -6.50 3.76
N GLU A 123 6.96 -5.97 4.98
CA GLU A 123 5.86 -6.06 5.93
C GLU A 123 4.68 -5.18 5.47
N PRO A 124 3.43 -5.63 5.68
CA PRO A 124 2.25 -4.88 5.28
C PRO A 124 2.06 -3.62 6.15
N SER A 125 1.44 -2.59 5.57
CA SER A 125 0.92 -1.45 6.30
C SER A 125 -0.58 -1.63 6.52
N THR A 126 -0.97 -2.15 7.68
CA THR A 126 -2.28 -2.77 7.87
C THR A 126 -3.33 -1.82 8.43
N TYR A 127 -4.58 -2.02 8.03
CA TYR A 127 -5.76 -1.50 8.73
C TYR A 127 -6.93 -2.50 8.66
N VAL A 128 -7.87 -2.39 9.58
CA VAL A 128 -9.05 -3.27 9.64
C VAL A 128 -10.28 -2.48 9.19
N LYS A 129 -11.09 -3.06 8.29
CA LYS A 129 -12.44 -2.58 7.97
C LYS A 129 -13.46 -3.50 8.62
N VAL A 130 -14.48 -2.93 9.24
CA VAL A 130 -15.60 -3.67 9.85
C VAL A 130 -16.92 -3.22 9.22
N TYR A 131 -17.76 -4.20 8.91
CA TYR A 131 -19.12 -4.01 8.41
C TYR A 131 -20.09 -4.86 9.24
N LEU A 132 -21.31 -4.39 9.37
CA LEU A 132 -22.45 -5.21 9.84
C LEU A 132 -23.33 -5.50 8.62
N GLN A 133 -23.41 -6.76 8.22
CA GLN A 133 -24.13 -7.20 7.02
C GLN A 133 -25.42 -7.94 7.38
N PRO A 134 -26.53 -7.77 6.64
CA PRO A 134 -26.64 -6.94 5.44
C PRO A 134 -26.63 -5.43 5.74
N ASP A 135 -25.86 -4.64 4.99
CA ASP A 135 -25.76 -3.18 5.19
C ASP A 135 -26.57 -2.42 4.13
N ILE A 136 -27.90 -2.42 4.27
CA ILE A 136 -28.82 -1.85 3.27
C ILE A 136 -28.54 -0.36 3.03
N THR A 137 -28.23 0.37 4.11
CA THR A 137 -27.99 1.83 4.07
C THR A 137 -26.54 2.20 3.80
N LYS A 138 -25.64 1.22 3.62
CA LYS A 138 -24.19 1.40 3.40
C LYS A 138 -23.53 2.28 4.47
N SER A 139 -24.02 2.20 5.71
CA SER A 139 -23.65 3.09 6.81
C SER A 139 -22.85 2.41 7.92
N THR A 140 -22.69 1.09 7.86
CA THR A 140 -22.05 0.30 8.92
C THR A 140 -20.54 0.14 8.72
N LYS A 141 -19.99 0.67 7.63
CA LYS A 141 -18.53 0.67 7.43
C LYS A 141 -17.85 1.48 8.52
N ARG A 142 -16.93 0.85 9.23
CA ARG A 142 -15.96 1.47 10.14
C ARG A 142 -14.55 0.97 9.81
N LYS A 143 -13.52 1.72 10.17
CA LYS A 143 -12.13 1.28 9.97
C LYS A 143 -11.20 1.84 11.04
N THR A 144 -10.13 1.12 11.30
CA THR A 144 -9.03 1.58 12.15
C THR A 144 -8.10 2.55 11.40
N LYS A 145 -7.17 3.16 12.13
CA LYS A 145 -5.99 3.79 11.57
C LYS A 145 -5.08 2.73 10.93
N VAL A 146 -4.18 3.20 10.07
CA VAL A 146 -3.16 2.38 9.42
C VAL A 146 -1.94 2.27 10.32
N ILE A 147 -1.47 1.05 10.56
CA ILE A 147 -0.20 0.75 11.21
C ILE A 147 0.78 0.34 10.12
N LYS A 148 1.89 1.07 9.99
CA LYS A 148 2.82 0.89 8.87
C LYS A 148 3.80 -0.24 9.17
N ARG A 149 4.09 -1.05 8.14
CA ARG A 149 5.17 -2.04 8.09
C ARG A 149 5.28 -2.88 9.36
N ASN A 150 4.29 -3.74 9.58
CA ASN A 150 4.26 -4.62 10.75
C ASN A 150 3.43 -5.88 10.47
N CYS A 151 4.01 -7.07 10.63
CA CYS A 151 3.29 -8.35 10.51
C CYS A 151 2.45 -8.72 11.76
N HIS A 152 2.60 -7.97 12.85
CA HIS A 152 1.93 -8.12 14.15
C HIS A 152 1.35 -6.79 14.66
N PRO A 153 0.50 -6.11 13.88
CA PRO A 153 0.03 -4.76 14.20
C PRO A 153 -0.89 -4.75 15.44
N SER A 154 -0.78 -3.69 16.25
CA SER A 154 -1.61 -3.45 17.44
C SER A 154 -2.45 -2.19 17.27
N PHE A 155 -3.74 -2.35 17.00
CA PHE A 155 -4.66 -1.24 16.74
C PHE A 155 -5.16 -0.61 18.02
N MET A 156 -5.68 -1.42 18.95
CA MET A 156 -6.30 -0.96 20.20
C MET A 156 -7.38 0.11 19.95
N GLU A 157 -8.19 -0.09 18.91
CA GLU A 157 -9.22 0.85 18.47
C GLU A 157 -10.61 0.25 18.65
N MET A 158 -11.49 0.99 19.35
CA MET A 158 -12.89 0.64 19.53
C MET A 158 -13.74 1.25 18.43
N LEU A 159 -14.53 0.42 17.75
CA LEU A 159 -15.48 0.81 16.72
C LEU A 159 -16.90 0.62 17.24
N GLU A 160 -17.70 1.68 17.22
CA GLU A 160 -19.04 1.67 17.84
C GLU A 160 -20.17 1.78 16.83
N TYR A 161 -21.27 1.11 17.18
CA TYR A 161 -22.52 1.03 16.43
C TYR A 161 -23.70 1.32 17.35
N ARG A 162 -24.37 2.45 17.14
CA ARG A 162 -25.58 2.83 17.90
C ARG A 162 -26.82 2.28 17.21
N MET A 163 -27.33 1.15 17.71
CA MET A 163 -28.49 0.44 17.18
C MET A 163 -29.07 -0.50 18.24
N ALA A 164 -30.31 -0.93 18.08
CA ALA A 164 -30.96 -1.87 19.00
C ALA A 164 -30.29 -3.26 18.94
N LEU A 165 -30.27 -3.98 20.08
CA LEU A 165 -29.67 -5.31 20.18
C LEU A 165 -30.26 -6.29 19.15
N ASP A 166 -31.58 -6.32 19.02
CA ASP A 166 -32.28 -7.18 18.06
C ASP A 166 -31.83 -6.92 16.62
N THR A 167 -31.54 -5.66 16.29
CA THR A 167 -31.01 -5.27 14.96
C THR A 167 -29.57 -5.73 14.78
N VAL A 168 -28.75 -5.73 15.83
CA VAL A 168 -27.35 -6.21 15.79
C VAL A 168 -27.32 -7.72 15.61
N GLN A 169 -28.13 -8.46 16.37
CA GLN A 169 -28.17 -9.92 16.33
C GLN A 169 -28.59 -10.47 14.97
N GLN A 170 -29.38 -9.73 14.20
CA GLN A 170 -29.75 -10.09 12.83
C GLN A 170 -28.64 -9.83 11.79
N ARG A 171 -27.40 -9.51 12.21
CA ARG A 171 -26.28 -9.18 11.32
C ARG A 171 -25.11 -10.15 11.44
N PHE A 172 -24.31 -10.17 10.40
CA PHE A 172 -22.96 -10.71 10.39
C PHE A 172 -21.96 -9.56 10.60
N LEU A 173 -21.04 -9.72 11.54
CA LEU A 173 -19.86 -8.88 11.65
C LEU A 173 -18.82 -9.38 10.64
N LYS A 174 -18.46 -8.52 9.68
CA LYS A 174 -17.39 -8.79 8.70
C LYS A 174 -16.21 -7.89 8.98
N ALA A 175 -15.15 -8.44 9.58
CA ALA A 175 -13.90 -7.73 9.86
C ALA A 175 -12.81 -8.20 8.90
N THR A 176 -12.26 -7.28 8.11
CA THR A 176 -11.29 -7.58 7.05
C THR A 176 -10.01 -6.77 7.24
N VAL A 177 -8.86 -7.42 7.15
CA VAL A 177 -7.53 -6.83 7.26
C VAL A 177 -7.02 -6.50 5.86
N TRP A 178 -6.49 -5.29 5.69
CA TRP A 178 -6.03 -4.77 4.40
C TRP A 178 -4.63 -4.19 4.54
N ASN A 179 -3.79 -4.42 3.53
CA ASN A 179 -2.59 -3.63 3.30
C ASN A 179 -2.99 -2.30 2.65
N TYR A 180 -2.53 -1.20 3.23
CA TYR A 180 -2.62 0.13 2.69
C TYR A 180 -1.37 0.42 1.87
N ASP A 181 -1.57 0.70 0.58
CA ASP A 181 -0.53 1.18 -0.30
C ASP A 181 -0.95 2.54 -0.88
N PRO A 182 -0.17 3.62 -0.69
CA PRO A 182 -0.51 4.93 -1.27
C PRO A 182 -0.35 4.99 -2.80
N LEU A 183 0.40 4.06 -3.39
CA LEU A 183 0.75 4.00 -4.81
C LEU A 183 0.00 2.90 -5.58
N GLN A 184 -0.54 1.90 -4.88
CA GLN A 184 -1.25 0.75 -5.47
C GLN A 184 -2.65 0.56 -4.88
N GLU A 185 -3.42 -0.39 -5.43
CA GLU A 185 -4.65 -0.83 -4.78
C GLU A 185 -4.35 -1.50 -3.45
N ASN A 186 -5.24 -1.31 -2.47
CA ASN A 186 -5.11 -1.96 -1.17
C ASN A 186 -5.26 -3.47 -1.32
N GLU A 187 -4.28 -4.22 -0.83
CA GLU A 187 -4.29 -5.68 -0.89
C GLU A 187 -5.10 -6.25 0.29
N PHE A 188 -5.96 -7.23 0.01
CA PHE A 188 -6.69 -7.95 1.05
C PHE A 188 -5.78 -8.98 1.71
N LEU A 189 -5.69 -8.94 3.05
CA LEU A 189 -4.80 -9.82 3.82
C LEU A 189 -5.54 -10.91 4.61
N GLY A 190 -6.88 -10.95 4.51
CA GLY A 190 -7.73 -11.92 5.19
C GLY A 190 -8.85 -11.26 5.99
N GLY A 191 -9.84 -12.06 6.41
CA GLY A 191 -10.94 -11.56 7.23
C GLY A 191 -11.64 -12.65 8.02
N VAL A 192 -12.54 -12.21 8.88
CA VAL A 192 -13.42 -13.04 9.70
C VAL A 192 -14.86 -12.58 9.50
N GLU A 193 -15.77 -13.55 9.40
CA GLU A 193 -17.21 -13.35 9.47
C GLU A 193 -17.74 -14.00 10.74
N LEU A 194 -18.53 -13.27 11.53
CA LEU A 194 -19.16 -13.78 12.73
C LEU A 194 -20.66 -13.52 12.66
N GLU A 195 -21.45 -14.57 12.82
CA GLU A 195 -22.89 -14.45 12.98
C GLU A 195 -23.21 -13.94 14.39
N LEU A 196 -23.74 -12.72 14.49
CA LEU A 196 -23.94 -12.08 15.79
C LEU A 196 -25.12 -12.69 16.57
N ALA A 197 -26.03 -13.41 15.89
CA ALA A 197 -27.11 -14.17 16.54
C ALA A 197 -26.60 -15.32 17.43
N LEU A 198 -25.41 -15.86 17.13
CA LEU A 198 -24.84 -17.01 17.84
C LEU A 198 -24.01 -16.62 19.07
N LEU A 199 -23.80 -15.32 19.28
CA LEU A 199 -22.97 -14.79 20.36
C LEU A 199 -23.85 -14.20 21.46
N ASP A 200 -23.48 -14.46 22.71
CA ASP A 200 -24.00 -13.66 23.83
C ASP A 200 -23.28 -12.31 23.85
N LEU A 201 -23.92 -11.30 23.27
CA LEU A 201 -23.38 -9.94 23.22
C LEU A 201 -23.57 -9.17 24.54
N THR A 202 -24.32 -9.69 25.51
CA THR A 202 -24.52 -9.01 26.80
C THR A 202 -23.27 -9.06 27.68
N THR A 203 -22.44 -10.08 27.45
CA THR A 203 -21.13 -10.25 28.06
C THR A 203 -20.03 -9.89 27.05
N GLU A 204 -18.87 -9.48 27.55
CA GLU A 204 -17.73 -9.19 26.67
C GLU A 204 -17.11 -10.51 26.18
N THR A 205 -17.12 -10.73 24.87
CA THR A 205 -16.46 -11.89 24.25
C THR A 205 -15.13 -11.46 23.64
N ILE A 206 -14.00 -11.99 24.12
CA ILE A 206 -12.65 -11.65 23.64
C ILE A 206 -11.95 -12.88 23.07
N GLU A 207 -11.75 -12.93 21.76
CA GLU A 207 -11.22 -14.14 21.11
C GLU A 207 -10.27 -13.87 19.94
N TRP A 208 -9.44 -14.86 19.63
CA TRP A 208 -8.59 -14.89 18.44
C TRP A 208 -9.28 -15.63 17.29
N TYR A 209 -9.51 -14.93 16.18
CA TYR A 209 -10.16 -15.49 15.01
C TYR A 209 -9.15 -15.72 13.87
N PRO A 210 -9.09 -16.92 13.26
CA PRO A 210 -8.22 -17.15 12.11
C PRO A 210 -8.66 -16.32 10.90
N LEU A 211 -7.70 -15.75 10.19
CA LEU A 211 -7.97 -14.98 8.98
C LEU A 211 -8.20 -15.93 7.79
N GLY A 212 -9.40 -15.87 7.23
CA GLY A 212 -9.82 -16.67 6.08
C GLY A 212 -10.00 -15.84 4.81
N ASN A 213 -10.20 -16.54 3.70
CA ASN A 213 -10.79 -15.95 2.51
C ASN A 213 -12.22 -15.51 2.85
N MET A 214 -12.65 -14.40 2.29
CA MET A 214 -14.05 -13.97 2.39
C MET A 214 -14.65 -13.94 0.99
N SER A 215 -15.88 -14.44 0.87
CA SER A 215 -16.67 -14.25 -0.34
C SER A 215 -16.79 -12.75 -0.63
N ARG A 216 -16.52 -12.39 -1.89
CA ARG A 216 -16.71 -11.04 -2.43
C ARG A 216 -18.18 -10.74 -2.61
#